data_AF-A0A3B6VXP8-F1
#
_entry.id   AF-A0A3B6VXP8-F1
#
_cell.length_a   1.000
_cell.length_b   1.000
_cell.length_c   1.000
_cell.angle_alpha   90.00
_cell.angle_beta   90.00
_cell.angle_gamma   90.00
#
_symmetry.space_group_name_H-M   'P 1'
#
loop_
_entity.id
_entity.type
_entity.pdbx_description
1 polymer ?
#
loop_
_entity_poly.entity_id
_entity_poly.type
_entity_poly.pdbx_seq_one_letter_code
_entity_poly.pdbx_strand_id
1 'polypeptide(L)'
;MKYLLIFFLSILVFSCNTKEQNNNTDKSTINIDDSTDNINKTEQSNTDDKDNKSNNSSINTNETEETTYYSYTDEEIVSFIESGDLETIKKLIESKSLDVNYNLEIDEYSKSTPLIKAIEYKQTDIINYLLENNADVNLTLGYSTPLTEAMYDEELVRKLIDLGADVNLPAQSGFTPLMASHNNIAIAELLIEKGADIEAKDDYGINALVYASSDENEEMVKFLLEKGADANTVCEIENEHIDISPTPLMNAVYNGNTNIINMLLENGADINYTTDEMTPLIYAAYKGNTNIINTLLENGVDINYTNDYGMTALMYAASFNQFEAAKILLENNADISITDEDGDTALMHAANNGNTNIINVLLENGADINYTNDYGMTALMYAANSMYAASYNQFEAVKILLENNADTSITDKDGRTALDMAKSKDNKKYNNDIVKLLEKYN
;
A
#
# COMPACT_ATOMS: atom_id res chain seq x y z
N MET A 1 21.42 9.91 -0.91
CA MET A 1 20.70 10.57 -2.03
C MET A 1 20.19 9.60 -3.11
N LYS A 2 19.55 8.49 -2.73
CA LYS A 2 18.75 7.66 -3.65
C LYS A 2 17.37 7.26 -3.08
N TYR A 3 17.13 7.51 -1.80
CA TYR A 3 15.93 7.08 -1.09
C TYR A 3 14.83 8.15 -0.96
N LEU A 4 15.05 9.34 -1.53
CA LEU A 4 14.02 10.39 -1.60
C LEU A 4 13.21 10.37 -2.91
N LEU A 5 13.51 9.44 -3.83
CA LEU A 5 12.92 9.42 -5.19
C LEU A 5 11.82 8.36 -5.40
N ILE A 6 11.54 7.51 -4.40
CA ILE A 6 10.52 6.47 -4.50
C ILE A 6 9.10 7.04 -4.25
N PHE A 7 9.01 8.24 -3.68
CA PHE A 7 7.72 8.87 -3.34
C PHE A 7 6.98 9.59 -4.48
N PHE A 8 7.48 9.56 -5.73
CA PHE A 8 6.92 10.40 -6.81
C PHE A 8 6.57 9.69 -8.13
N LEU A 9 6.50 8.36 -8.18
CA LEU A 9 6.25 7.64 -9.46
C LEU A 9 5.21 6.52 -9.34
N SER A 10 3.98 6.84 -8.95
CA SER A 10 2.82 5.94 -9.12
C SER A 10 1.54 6.63 -9.64
N ILE A 11 1.62 7.88 -10.14
CA ILE A 11 0.52 8.50 -10.89
C ILE A 11 0.74 8.26 -12.39
N LEU A 12 0.27 7.12 -12.92
CA LEU A 12 -0.23 6.94 -14.30
C LEU A 12 -0.42 5.45 -14.69
N VAL A 13 -1.31 4.70 -14.04
CA VAL A 13 -2.04 3.61 -14.71
C VAL A 13 -3.44 3.49 -14.08
N PHE A 14 -4.46 3.27 -14.91
CA PHE A 14 -5.89 3.04 -14.61
C PHE A 14 -6.81 4.26 -14.51
N SER A 15 -7.23 4.74 -15.69
CA SER A 15 -8.61 5.15 -15.92
C SER A 15 -9.37 3.96 -16.54
N CYS A 16 -10.31 3.37 -15.80
CA CYS A 16 -11.48 2.74 -16.40
C CYS A 16 -12.63 2.67 -15.39
N ASN A 17 -13.68 3.43 -15.68
CA ASN A 17 -15.08 3.18 -15.35
C ASN A 17 -15.45 2.83 -13.91
N THR A 18 -15.99 3.81 -13.19
CA THR A 18 -17.20 3.58 -12.39
C THR A 18 -18.27 4.62 -12.68
N LYS A 19 -19.50 4.14 -12.57
CA LYS A 19 -20.72 4.57 -13.25
C LYS A 19 -21.31 5.86 -12.65
N GLU A 20 -21.93 6.62 -13.55
CA GLU A 20 -22.97 7.59 -13.26
C GLU A 20 -24.06 7.00 -12.34
N GLN A 21 -24.33 7.65 -11.21
CA GLN A 21 -25.66 7.66 -10.62
C GLN A 21 -26.20 9.08 -10.55
N ASN A 22 -27.26 9.27 -11.32
CA ASN A 22 -28.21 10.37 -11.24
C ASN A 22 -28.80 10.49 -9.83
N ASN A 23 -28.98 11.73 -9.35
CA ASN A 23 -30.28 12.19 -8.85
C ASN A 23 -30.31 13.73 -8.69
N ASN A 24 -31.29 14.34 -9.40
CA ASN A 24 -32.21 15.42 -8.96
C ASN A 24 -31.62 16.68 -8.30
N THR A 25 -31.93 17.92 -8.68
CA THR A 25 -33.19 18.49 -9.20
C THR A 25 -32.95 19.96 -9.57
N ASP A 26 -33.49 20.38 -10.73
CA ASP A 26 -34.29 21.60 -10.93
C ASP A 26 -34.14 22.78 -9.93
N LYS A 27 -33.51 23.89 -10.35
CA LYS A 27 -34.18 25.09 -10.91
C LYS A 27 -33.37 26.39 -10.77
N SER A 28 -33.49 27.17 -11.84
CA SER A 28 -33.35 28.63 -11.98
C SER A 28 -31.97 29.26 -11.86
N THR A 29 -31.34 29.37 -13.03
CA THR A 29 -30.53 30.51 -13.46
C THR A 29 -31.36 31.79 -13.53
N ILE A 30 -30.91 32.88 -12.88
CA ILE A 30 -31.04 34.25 -13.41
C ILE A 30 -29.72 34.99 -13.14
N ASN A 31 -29.33 35.71 -14.18
CA ASN A 31 -28.10 36.39 -14.51
C ASN A 31 -28.03 37.83 -13.95
N ILE A 32 -26.78 38.32 -13.76
CA ILE A 32 -26.23 39.65 -14.16
C ILE A 32 -26.91 40.87 -13.46
N ASP A 33 -26.26 41.80 -12.75
CA ASP A 33 -25.13 42.66 -13.12
C ASP A 33 -24.87 43.71 -12.03
N ASP A 34 -23.67 44.30 -12.11
CA ASP A 34 -23.30 45.70 -11.92
C ASP A 34 -23.77 46.56 -10.71
N SER A 35 -22.75 46.86 -9.89
CA SER A 35 -22.15 48.20 -9.75
C SER A 35 -22.84 49.30 -8.91
N THR A 36 -21.96 49.92 -8.11
CA THR A 36 -21.91 51.33 -7.69
C THR A 36 -22.81 51.86 -6.57
N ASP A 37 -22.10 52.51 -5.65
CA ASP A 37 -22.39 53.83 -5.11
C ASP A 37 -23.31 54.00 -3.88
N ASN A 38 -22.60 54.14 -2.75
CA ASN A 38 -22.47 55.40 -2.01
C ASN A 38 -23.51 55.78 -0.94
N ILE A 39 -22.93 56.18 0.21
CA ILE A 39 -23.18 57.40 0.99
C ILE A 39 -23.89 57.29 2.36
N ASN A 40 -23.14 57.85 3.33
CA ASN A 40 -23.51 58.49 4.62
C ASN A 40 -23.76 57.56 5.82
N LYS A 41 -23.28 57.82 7.04
CA LYS A 41 -22.54 58.87 7.81
C LYS A 41 -22.95 58.52 9.28
N THR A 42 -22.25 58.76 10.40
CA THR A 42 -21.24 59.74 10.81
C THR A 42 -20.84 59.43 12.27
N GLU A 43 -19.58 59.80 12.61
CA GLU A 43 -19.10 60.47 13.85
C GLU A 43 -19.08 59.68 15.17
N GLN A 44 -18.11 59.80 16.08
CA GLN A 44 -16.96 60.71 16.37
C GLN A 44 -16.15 59.98 17.49
N SER A 45 -14.86 60.16 17.80
CA SER A 45 -14.03 61.36 17.91
C SER A 45 -12.53 61.01 18.12
N ASN A 46 -11.69 61.96 17.72
CA ASN A 46 -10.22 62.11 17.72
C ASN A 46 -9.47 61.94 19.05
N THR A 47 -8.14 61.67 18.97
CA THR A 47 -6.98 62.60 19.19
C THR A 47 -5.70 61.75 19.24
N ASP A 48 -4.77 61.83 18.28
CA ASP A 48 -3.68 62.80 18.02
C ASP A 48 -2.30 62.29 18.48
N ASP A 49 -1.40 62.24 17.50
CA ASP A 49 0.04 61.94 17.54
C ASP A 49 0.84 62.83 18.51
N LYS A 50 1.96 62.27 19.01
CA LYS A 50 3.28 62.93 18.90
C LYS A 50 4.46 62.04 19.28
N ASP A 51 5.47 62.14 18.42
CA ASP A 51 6.85 61.70 18.54
C ASP A 51 7.48 61.83 19.93
N ASN A 52 8.32 60.87 20.32
CA ASN A 52 9.56 61.25 21.02
C ASN A 52 10.71 60.24 20.84
N LYS A 53 11.80 60.75 20.26
CA LYS A 53 13.12 60.13 20.23
C LYS A 53 13.90 60.51 21.50
N SER A 54 14.64 59.53 21.99
CA SER A 54 15.98 59.64 22.61
C SER A 54 16.13 60.03 24.10
N ASN A 55 17.00 59.22 24.72
CA ASN A 55 18.06 59.57 25.67
C ASN A 55 17.82 59.50 27.19
N ASN A 56 18.25 58.35 27.74
CA ASN A 56 19.44 58.17 28.61
C ASN A 56 19.42 58.53 30.11
N SER A 57 20.26 57.77 30.85
CA SER A 57 20.73 57.91 32.26
C SER A 57 19.90 57.12 33.31
N SER A 58 20.44 56.33 34.26
CA SER A 58 21.81 56.12 34.77
C SER A 58 21.88 54.94 35.81
N ILE A 59 22.99 54.17 35.79
CA ILE A 59 23.82 53.64 36.95
C ILE A 59 23.13 52.62 37.91
N ASN A 60 23.65 51.44 38.31
CA ASN A 60 25.02 51.00 38.64
C ASN A 60 25.22 49.47 38.57
N THR A 61 26.49 49.11 38.46
CA THR A 61 27.23 47.83 38.48
C THR A 61 26.80 46.70 39.43
N ASN A 62 26.91 45.46 38.95
CA ASN A 62 27.66 44.38 39.61
C ASN A 62 28.09 43.33 38.59
N GLU A 63 29.31 42.82 38.78
CA GLU A 63 30.04 41.86 37.96
C GLU A 63 29.17 40.72 37.42
N THR A 64 29.10 40.60 36.08
CA THR A 64 28.66 39.38 35.42
C THR A 64 29.65 39.12 34.31
N GLU A 65 30.24 37.94 34.30
CA GLU A 65 31.06 37.39 33.21
C GLU A 65 30.53 37.91 31.86
N GLU A 66 31.38 38.55 31.05
CA GLU A 66 31.03 38.90 29.68
C GLU A 66 30.83 37.59 28.90
N THR A 67 29.64 37.00 29.02
CA THR A 67 29.18 35.95 28.13
C THR A 67 28.99 36.61 26.78
N THR A 68 29.99 36.49 25.90
CA THR A 68 29.87 36.87 24.50
C THR A 68 28.82 35.99 23.85
N TYR A 69 27.61 36.52 23.66
CA TYR A 69 26.57 35.86 22.87
C TYR A 69 26.92 35.95 21.39
N TYR A 70 26.97 34.82 20.72
CA TYR A 70 27.09 34.76 19.27
C TYR A 70 25.68 34.68 18.66
N SER A 71 25.38 35.53 17.68
CA SER A 71 24.13 35.42 16.92
C SER A 71 24.40 34.66 15.62
N TYR A 72 23.88 33.43 15.54
CA TYR A 72 23.84 32.64 14.31
C TYR A 72 22.40 32.25 14.04
N THR A 73 22.05 32.08 12.77
CA THR A 73 20.76 31.48 12.38
C THR A 73 20.79 29.97 12.57
N ASP A 74 19.63 29.34 12.66
CA ASP A 74 19.53 27.89 12.77
C ASP A 74 20.15 27.18 11.55
N GLU A 75 20.04 27.78 10.35
CA GLU A 75 20.71 27.33 9.13
C GLU A 75 22.25 27.37 9.25
N GLU A 76 22.81 28.43 9.85
CA GLU A 76 24.25 28.54 10.07
C GLU A 76 24.74 27.48 11.07
N ILE A 77 23.98 27.26 12.15
CA ILE A 77 24.28 26.21 13.14
C ILE A 77 24.26 24.84 12.49
N VAL A 78 23.26 24.54 11.65
CA VAL A 78 23.19 23.29 10.88
C VAL A 78 24.37 23.17 9.93
N SER A 79 24.80 24.25 9.27
CA SER A 79 25.98 24.25 8.40
C SER A 79 27.28 23.93 9.15
N PHE A 80 27.43 24.42 10.38
CA PHE A 80 28.56 24.05 11.25
C PHE A 80 28.52 22.59 11.66
N ILE A 81 27.32 22.05 11.98
CA ILE A 81 27.16 20.62 12.25
C ILE A 81 27.52 19.81 11.00
N GLU A 82 26.90 20.09 9.85
CA GLU A 82 27.13 19.38 8.59
C GLU A 82 28.61 19.36 8.18
N SER A 83 29.33 20.48 8.37
CA SER A 83 30.75 20.58 8.05
C SER A 83 31.68 19.94 9.11
N GLY A 84 31.15 19.54 10.27
CA GLY A 84 31.94 18.96 11.35
C GLY A 84 32.75 20.00 12.15
N ASP A 85 32.36 21.27 12.14
CA ASP A 85 33.04 22.35 12.88
C ASP A 85 32.75 22.28 14.40
N LEU A 86 33.33 21.27 15.03
CA LEU A 86 33.22 21.03 16.46
C LEU A 86 33.64 22.24 17.30
N GLU A 87 34.66 22.98 16.87
CA GLU A 87 35.21 24.08 17.65
C GLU A 87 34.23 25.26 17.71
N THR A 88 33.51 25.53 16.63
CA THR A 88 32.41 26.50 16.63
C THR A 88 31.25 26.02 17.49
N ILE A 89 30.83 24.76 17.36
CA ILE A 89 29.74 24.18 18.19
C ILE A 89 30.06 24.25 19.69
N LYS A 90 31.30 23.91 20.09
CA LYS A 90 31.80 24.06 21.47
C LYS A 90 31.63 25.48 21.98
N LYS A 91 32.11 26.46 21.21
CA LYS A 91 32.01 27.88 21.59
C LYS A 91 30.57 28.31 21.78
N LEU A 92 29.65 27.87 20.91
CA LEU A 92 28.22 28.22 21.00
C LEU A 92 27.56 27.66 22.25
N ILE A 93 27.87 26.41 22.61
CA ILE A 93 27.33 25.77 23.81
C ILE A 93 27.92 26.39 25.08
N GLU A 94 29.24 26.59 25.12
CA GLU A 94 29.94 27.20 26.27
C GLU A 94 29.50 28.65 26.51
N SER A 95 29.22 29.42 25.45
CA SER A 95 28.68 30.77 25.55
C SER A 95 27.18 30.84 25.83
N LYS A 96 26.49 29.69 25.95
CA LYS A 96 25.03 29.58 26.06
C LYS A 96 24.27 30.21 24.89
N SER A 97 24.94 30.33 23.74
CA SER A 97 24.33 30.81 22.49
C SER A 97 23.59 29.69 21.74
N LEU A 98 23.88 28.43 22.06
CA LEU A 98 23.14 27.26 21.63
C LEU A 98 22.80 26.38 22.85
N ASP A 99 21.50 26.13 23.06
CA ASP A 99 21.05 25.06 23.97
C ASP A 99 21.24 23.71 23.25
N VAL A 100 21.81 22.71 23.91
CA VAL A 100 22.02 21.37 23.33
C VAL A 100 20.70 20.70 22.93
N ASN A 101 19.60 21.09 23.58
CA ASN A 101 18.24 20.62 23.34
C ASN A 101 17.39 21.66 22.58
N TYR A 102 18.06 22.63 21.94
CA TYR A 102 17.40 23.66 21.15
C TYR A 102 16.63 23.05 19.98
N ASN A 103 15.52 23.69 19.64
CA ASN A 103 14.74 23.38 18.46
C ASN A 103 15.27 24.19 17.27
N LEU A 104 16.07 23.56 16.42
CA LEU A 104 16.54 24.14 15.17
C LEU A 104 15.37 24.22 14.18
N GLU A 105 14.91 25.43 13.88
CA GLU A 105 13.89 25.71 12.87
C GLU A 105 14.57 26.00 11.53
N ILE A 106 14.75 24.96 10.73
CA ILE A 106 15.42 25.04 9.43
C ILE A 106 14.47 25.63 8.39
N ASP A 107 13.20 25.21 8.44
CA ASP A 107 12.09 25.79 7.70
C ASP A 107 10.75 25.50 8.41
N GLU A 108 9.63 25.96 7.84
CA GLU A 108 8.28 25.77 8.40
C GLU A 108 7.91 24.29 8.64
N TYR A 109 8.58 23.35 7.96
CA TYR A 109 8.28 21.93 7.96
C TYR A 109 9.41 21.06 8.54
N SER A 110 10.55 21.65 8.89
CA SER A 110 11.78 20.96 9.27
C SER A 110 12.29 21.48 10.62
N LYS A 111 11.88 20.78 11.67
CA LYS A 111 12.37 20.96 13.05
C LYS A 111 13.31 19.82 13.40
N SER A 112 14.37 20.11 14.14
CA SER A 112 15.32 19.08 14.58
C SER A 112 16.09 19.52 15.82
N THR A 113 16.78 18.58 16.47
CA THR A 113 17.75 18.88 17.53
C THR A 113 19.17 18.91 16.95
N PRO A 114 20.12 19.63 17.58
CA PRO A 114 21.53 19.52 17.23
C PRO A 114 22.03 18.06 17.22
N LEU A 115 21.53 17.23 18.14
CA LEU A 115 21.89 15.81 18.22
C LEU A 115 21.39 15.03 17.01
N ILE A 116 20.10 15.14 16.64
CA ILE A 116 19.54 14.46 15.46
C ILE A 116 20.32 14.88 14.20
N LYS A 117 20.59 16.17 14.00
CA LYS A 117 21.40 16.63 12.86
C LYS A 117 22.83 16.10 12.88
N ALA A 118 23.47 16.07 14.05
CA ALA A 118 24.82 15.49 14.15
C ALA A 118 24.83 14.00 13.78
N ILE A 119 23.77 13.25 14.14
CA ILE A 119 23.60 11.84 13.76
C ILE A 119 23.31 11.71 12.25
N GLU A 120 22.37 12.48 11.71
CA GLU A 120 22.03 12.50 10.28
C GLU A 120 23.27 12.75 9.40
N TYR A 121 24.11 13.72 9.78
CA TYR A 121 25.37 14.04 9.09
C TYR A 121 26.55 13.17 9.53
N LYS A 122 26.35 12.22 10.44
CA LYS A 122 27.35 11.25 10.92
C LYS A 122 28.58 11.89 11.55
N GLN A 123 28.40 12.99 12.27
CA GLN A 123 29.45 13.80 12.86
C GLN A 123 29.85 13.31 14.24
N THR A 124 30.63 12.23 14.28
CA THR A 124 30.95 11.47 15.51
C THR A 124 31.46 12.34 16.66
N ASP A 125 32.37 13.27 16.38
CA ASP A 125 32.94 14.14 17.43
C ASP A 125 31.91 15.12 18.00
N ILE A 126 31.01 15.64 17.15
CA ILE A 126 29.92 16.52 17.57
C ILE A 126 28.88 15.72 18.35
N ILE A 127 28.49 14.53 17.87
CA ILE A 127 27.58 13.62 18.58
C ILE A 127 28.11 13.36 19.99
N ASN A 128 29.38 12.98 20.11
CA ASN A 128 30.00 12.70 21.42
C ASN A 128 29.99 13.92 22.33
N TYR A 129 30.35 15.09 21.82
CA TYR A 129 30.35 16.32 22.60
C TYR A 129 28.94 16.73 23.06
N LEU A 130 27.93 16.60 22.20
CA LEU A 130 26.54 16.90 22.55
C LEU A 130 26.04 15.96 23.66
N LEU A 131 26.31 14.65 23.55
CA LEU A 131 25.94 13.66 24.57
C LEU A 131 26.66 13.92 25.91
N GLU A 132 27.94 14.31 25.89
CA GLU A 132 28.69 14.71 27.10
C GLU A 132 28.12 15.97 27.77
N ASN A 133 27.41 16.81 27.02
CA ASN A 133 26.75 18.02 27.52
C ASN A 133 25.25 17.82 27.79
N ASN A 134 24.80 16.58 28.00
CA ASN A 134 23.42 16.22 28.33
C ASN A 134 22.38 16.55 27.24
N ALA A 135 22.74 16.37 25.97
CA ALA A 135 21.73 16.30 24.92
C ALA A 135 20.73 15.18 25.22
N ASP A 136 19.43 15.49 25.14
CA ASP A 136 18.34 14.58 25.42
C ASP A 136 18.19 13.57 24.29
N VAL A 137 18.49 12.31 24.59
CA VAL A 137 18.45 11.18 23.65
C VAL A 137 17.02 10.79 23.25
N ASN A 138 16.00 11.33 23.91
CA ASN A 138 14.58 11.09 23.66
C ASN A 138 13.84 12.33 23.13
N LEU A 139 14.53 13.46 22.92
CA LEU A 139 13.88 14.65 22.40
C LEU A 139 13.55 14.46 20.92
N THR A 140 12.26 14.27 20.64
CA THR A 140 11.71 14.12 19.29
C THR A 140 11.37 15.49 18.71
N LEU A 141 12.05 15.89 17.65
CA LEU A 141 11.70 17.08 16.87
C LEU A 141 11.76 16.74 15.38
N GLY A 142 10.68 17.05 14.66
CA GLY A 142 10.55 16.75 13.24
C GLY A 142 10.13 15.30 12.98
N TYR A 143 10.88 14.63 12.10
CA TYR A 143 10.50 13.34 11.51
C TYR A 143 11.11 12.13 12.21
N SER A 144 12.14 12.29 13.04
CA SER A 144 12.92 11.18 13.63
C SER A 144 13.26 11.40 15.10
N THR A 145 13.69 10.32 15.77
CA THR A 145 14.32 10.34 17.09
C THR A 145 15.83 10.13 16.95
N PRO A 146 16.65 10.55 17.93
CA PRO A 146 18.08 10.24 17.92
C PRO A 146 18.36 8.75 17.72
N LEU A 147 17.54 7.88 18.32
CA LEU A 147 17.68 6.44 18.19
C LEU A 147 17.33 5.94 16.78
N THR A 148 16.19 6.33 16.20
CA THR A 148 15.82 5.91 14.84
C THR A 148 16.81 6.40 13.77
N GLU A 149 17.40 7.59 13.95
CA GLU A 149 18.40 8.13 13.02
C GLU A 149 19.75 7.39 13.11
N ALA A 150 20.07 6.81 14.27
CA ALA A 150 21.33 6.13 14.52
C ALA A 150 21.40 4.68 13.98
N MET A 151 20.35 4.15 13.36
CA MET A 151 20.24 2.74 12.92
C MET A 151 21.33 2.27 11.93
N TYR A 152 22.13 3.19 11.39
CA TYR A 152 23.29 2.87 10.56
C TYR A 152 24.55 2.48 11.36
N ASP A 153 24.58 2.68 12.69
CA ASP A 153 25.75 2.50 13.55
C ASP A 153 25.37 1.80 14.87
N GLU A 154 25.75 0.53 14.99
CA GLU A 154 25.44 -0.29 16.16
C GLU A 154 26.08 0.24 17.45
N GLU A 155 27.31 0.77 17.39
CA GLU A 155 27.99 1.30 18.58
C GLU A 155 27.28 2.55 19.09
N LEU A 156 26.85 3.42 18.17
CA LEU A 156 26.06 4.60 18.52
C LEU A 156 24.70 4.22 19.11
N VAL A 157 23.99 3.25 18.51
CA VAL A 157 22.73 2.73 19.06
C VAL A 157 22.92 2.21 20.49
N ARG A 158 23.98 1.41 20.74
CA ARG A 158 24.32 0.93 22.09
C ARG A 158 24.55 2.08 23.05
N LYS A 159 25.33 3.08 22.64
CA LYS A 159 25.61 4.27 23.45
C LYS A 159 24.34 5.06 23.79
N LEU A 160 23.45 5.28 22.83
CA LEU A 160 22.18 5.98 23.05
C LEU A 160 21.28 5.22 24.03
N ILE A 161 21.15 3.90 23.87
CA ILE A 161 20.39 3.04 24.79
C ILE A 161 21.00 3.08 26.20
N ASP A 162 22.33 3.01 26.34
CA ASP A 162 23.01 3.09 27.64
C ASP A 162 22.82 4.46 28.32
N LEU A 163 22.61 5.53 27.53
CA LEU A 163 22.25 6.87 28.00
C LEU A 163 20.74 7.04 28.29
N GLY A 164 19.93 5.99 28.09
CA GLY A 164 18.51 6.00 28.41
C GLY A 164 17.58 6.33 27.24
N ALA A 165 18.02 6.11 25.99
CA ALA A 165 17.11 6.17 24.86
C ALA A 165 15.99 5.12 25.00
N ASP A 166 14.75 5.56 24.84
CA ASP A 166 13.58 4.70 24.85
C ASP A 166 13.47 3.94 23.52
N VAL A 167 13.64 2.62 23.59
CA VAL A 167 13.63 1.72 22.43
C VAL A 167 12.27 1.59 21.76
N ASN A 168 11.21 2.11 22.40
CA ASN A 168 9.85 2.13 21.87
C ASN A 168 9.39 3.51 21.43
N LEU A 169 10.20 4.56 21.62
CA LEU A 169 9.82 5.92 21.28
C LEU A 169 9.74 6.06 19.76
N PRO A 170 8.53 6.26 19.18
CA PRO A 170 8.39 6.34 17.75
C PRO A 170 8.88 7.68 17.20
N ALA A 171 9.38 7.62 15.98
CA ALA A 171 9.51 8.76 15.08
C ALA A 171 8.12 9.25 14.61
N GLN A 172 8.08 10.13 13.60
CA GLN A 172 6.79 10.57 13.05
C GLN A 172 5.99 9.38 12.50
N SER A 173 4.66 9.50 12.56
CA SER A 173 3.72 8.49 12.07
C SER A 173 3.78 7.17 12.82
N GLY A 174 4.23 7.15 14.08
CA GLY A 174 4.32 5.93 14.88
C GLY A 174 5.49 5.01 14.51
N PHE A 175 6.42 5.44 13.65
CA PHE A 175 7.50 4.61 13.14
C PHE A 175 8.56 4.29 14.22
N THR A 176 8.62 3.04 14.68
CA THR A 176 9.45 2.65 15.85
C THR A 176 10.92 2.38 15.49
N PRO A 177 11.84 2.40 16.48
CA PRO A 177 13.23 1.98 16.29
C PRO A 177 13.37 0.56 15.72
N LEU A 178 12.48 -0.37 16.09
CA LEU A 178 12.53 -1.74 15.56
C LEU A 178 12.19 -1.76 14.06
N MET A 179 11.18 -1.00 13.61
CA MET A 179 10.89 -0.84 12.17
C MET A 179 12.07 -0.19 11.44
N ALA A 180 12.67 0.84 12.03
CA ALA A 180 13.84 1.54 11.48
C ALA A 180 15.11 0.67 11.38
N SER A 181 15.17 -0.46 12.10
CA SER A 181 16.31 -1.38 12.01
C SER A 181 16.40 -2.09 10.65
N HIS A 182 15.29 -2.18 9.90
CA HIS A 182 15.12 -2.75 8.55
C HIS A 182 15.99 -3.98 8.24
N ASN A 183 17.26 -3.75 7.86
CA ASN A 183 18.20 -4.77 7.39
C ASN A 183 19.32 -5.10 8.39
N ASN A 184 19.29 -4.55 9.59
CA ASN A 184 20.32 -4.75 10.60
C ASN A 184 19.82 -5.65 11.74
N ILE A 185 19.99 -6.96 11.55
CA ILE A 185 19.61 -7.99 12.53
C ILE A 185 20.28 -7.76 13.89
N ALA A 186 21.53 -7.30 13.93
CA ALA A 186 22.25 -7.08 15.18
C ALA A 186 21.63 -5.94 16.00
N ILE A 187 21.20 -4.86 15.32
CA ILE A 187 20.47 -3.77 15.97
C ILE A 187 19.07 -4.20 16.37
N ALA A 188 18.34 -4.91 15.51
CA ALA A 188 17.01 -5.43 15.84
C ALA A 188 17.06 -6.36 17.08
N GLU A 189 18.07 -7.23 17.16
CA GLU A 189 18.31 -8.08 18.32
C GLU A 189 18.58 -7.28 19.58
N LEU A 190 19.47 -6.29 19.51
CA LEU A 190 19.71 -5.39 20.63
C LEU A 190 18.44 -4.67 21.10
N LEU A 191 17.62 -4.17 20.17
CA LEU A 191 16.38 -3.47 20.50
C LEU A 191 15.39 -4.40 21.21
N ILE A 192 15.17 -5.61 20.68
CA ILE A 192 14.28 -6.61 21.29
C ILE A 192 14.81 -7.03 22.67
N GLU A 193 16.12 -7.27 22.83
CA GLU A 193 16.74 -7.57 24.13
C GLU A 193 16.53 -6.46 25.16
N LYS A 194 16.39 -5.22 24.72
CA LYS A 194 16.16 -4.03 25.55
C LYS A 194 14.69 -3.70 25.74
N GLY A 195 13.78 -4.54 25.22
CA GLY A 195 12.34 -4.43 25.43
C GLY A 195 11.60 -3.63 24.36
N ALA A 196 12.13 -3.59 23.13
CA ALA A 196 11.33 -3.13 21.99
C ALA A 196 10.11 -4.04 21.80
N ASP A 197 8.93 -3.43 21.62
CA ASP A 197 7.69 -4.12 21.34
C ASP A 197 7.69 -4.62 19.88
N ILE A 198 7.77 -5.94 19.71
CA ILE A 198 7.80 -6.60 18.40
C ILE A 198 6.49 -6.40 17.62
N GLU A 199 5.39 -6.14 18.33
CA GLU A 199 4.06 -5.94 17.75
C GLU A 199 3.66 -4.48 17.63
N ALA A 200 4.57 -3.54 17.93
CA ALA A 200 4.29 -2.13 17.74
C ALA A 200 3.91 -1.85 16.29
N LYS A 201 2.84 -1.09 16.11
CA LYS A 201 2.32 -0.65 14.81
C LYS A 201 2.49 0.84 14.68
N ASP A 202 2.80 1.26 13.46
CA ASP A 202 2.81 2.67 13.09
C ASP A 202 1.37 3.20 12.89
N ASP A 203 1.23 4.47 12.51
CA ASP A 203 -0.07 5.12 12.30
C ASP A 203 -0.85 4.54 11.10
N TYR A 204 -0.21 3.70 10.27
CA TYR A 204 -0.82 2.95 9.17
C TYR A 204 -1.14 1.48 9.55
N GLY A 205 -0.91 1.12 10.82
CA GLY A 205 -1.11 -0.24 11.31
C GLY A 205 -0.01 -1.23 10.92
N ILE A 206 1.11 -0.76 10.35
CA ILE A 206 2.22 -1.58 9.84
C ILE A 206 3.21 -1.85 10.98
N ASN A 207 3.56 -3.13 11.19
CA ASN A 207 4.61 -3.54 12.12
C ASN A 207 5.90 -3.95 11.39
N ALA A 208 6.96 -4.24 12.15
CA ALA A 208 8.26 -4.60 11.60
C ALA A 208 8.22 -5.85 10.69
N LEU A 209 7.37 -6.84 10.98
CA LEU A 209 7.25 -8.06 10.19
C LEU A 209 6.60 -7.79 8.81
N VAL A 210 5.62 -6.89 8.77
CA VAL A 210 4.98 -6.47 7.51
C VAL A 210 5.98 -5.71 6.64
N TYR A 211 6.74 -4.76 7.21
CA TYR A 211 7.82 -4.09 6.49
C TYR A 211 8.84 -5.08 5.93
N ALA A 212 9.36 -5.98 6.76
CA ALA A 212 10.34 -6.98 6.33
C ALA A 212 9.82 -7.87 5.18
N SER A 213 8.53 -8.23 5.22
CA SER A 213 7.92 -9.04 4.16
C SER A 213 7.71 -8.26 2.86
N SER A 214 7.28 -6.99 2.97
CA SER A 214 7.14 -6.07 1.83
C SER A 214 8.48 -5.77 1.16
N ASP A 215 9.54 -5.60 1.95
CA ASP A 215 10.91 -5.32 1.48
C ASP A 215 11.64 -6.58 0.96
N GLU A 216 10.97 -7.74 0.94
CA GLU A 216 11.54 -9.04 0.57
C GLU A 216 12.76 -9.46 1.41
N ASN A 217 12.85 -8.98 2.66
CA ASN A 217 13.96 -9.26 3.55
C ASN A 217 13.75 -10.58 4.31
N GLU A 218 14.15 -11.69 3.67
CA GLU A 218 14.07 -13.04 4.23
C GLU A 218 14.76 -13.19 5.60
N GLU A 219 15.92 -12.57 5.80
CA GLU A 219 16.67 -12.68 7.06
C GLU A 219 15.94 -11.99 8.21
N MET A 220 15.37 -10.81 7.96
CA MET A 220 14.60 -10.08 8.97
C MET A 220 13.25 -10.75 9.25
N VAL A 221 12.55 -11.23 8.23
CA VAL A 221 11.32 -12.02 8.43
C VAL A 221 11.60 -13.21 9.34
N LYS A 222 12.64 -14.00 9.01
CA LYS A 222 13.03 -15.16 9.81
C LYS A 222 13.33 -14.76 11.25
N PHE A 223 14.15 -13.72 11.43
CA PHE A 223 14.54 -13.25 12.74
C PHE A 223 13.33 -12.80 13.59
N LEU A 224 12.42 -12.00 13.02
CA LEU A 224 11.23 -11.51 13.73
C LEU A 224 10.30 -12.67 14.13
N LEU A 225 10.08 -13.63 13.24
CA LEU A 225 9.30 -14.84 13.55
C LEU A 225 9.96 -15.67 14.67
N GLU A 226 11.28 -15.86 14.63
CA GLU A 226 12.05 -16.55 15.69
C GLU A 226 11.97 -15.84 17.05
N LYS A 227 11.79 -14.51 17.05
CA LYS A 227 11.57 -13.71 18.26
C LYS A 227 10.10 -13.63 18.69
N GLY A 228 9.19 -14.27 17.95
CA GLY A 228 7.78 -14.43 18.32
C GLY A 228 6.84 -13.41 17.70
N ALA A 229 7.21 -12.77 16.60
CA ALA A 229 6.30 -11.90 15.86
C ALA A 229 5.06 -12.67 15.36
N ASP A 230 3.87 -12.07 15.46
CA ASP A 230 2.63 -12.66 14.98
C ASP A 230 2.58 -12.68 13.45
N ALA A 231 2.67 -13.88 12.87
CA ALA A 231 2.57 -14.09 11.43
C ALA A 231 1.20 -13.69 10.85
N ASN A 232 0.17 -13.55 11.69
CA ASN A 232 -1.18 -13.11 11.33
C ASN A 232 -1.45 -11.64 11.64
N THR A 233 -0.41 -10.84 11.90
CA THR A 233 -0.59 -9.39 12.05
C THR A 233 -1.31 -8.80 10.84
N VAL A 234 -2.32 -7.98 11.11
CA VAL A 234 -3.15 -7.29 10.11
C VAL A 234 -2.99 -5.78 10.27
N CYS A 235 -2.69 -5.09 9.18
CA CYS A 235 -2.73 -3.63 9.10
C CYS A 235 -4.15 -3.15 8.75
N GLU A 236 -4.61 -2.08 9.39
CA GLU A 236 -5.89 -1.42 9.05
C GLU A 236 -5.64 -0.44 7.90
N ILE A 237 -5.40 -0.96 6.69
CA ILE A 237 -5.15 -0.12 5.51
C ILE A 237 -6.51 0.32 4.94
N GLU A 238 -6.97 1.52 5.32
CA GLU A 238 -8.10 2.19 4.67
C GLU A 238 -7.67 3.04 3.45
N ASN A 239 -6.37 3.15 3.18
CA ASN A 239 -5.82 4.07 2.19
C ASN A 239 -5.44 3.36 0.88
N GLU A 240 -6.11 3.71 -0.22
CA GLU A 240 -5.89 3.22 -1.60
C GLU A 240 -4.50 3.56 -2.21
N HIS A 241 -3.52 4.00 -1.42
CA HIS A 241 -2.27 4.59 -1.90
C HIS A 241 -0.99 3.94 -1.35
N ILE A 242 -1.09 2.82 -0.65
CA ILE A 242 0.07 2.11 -0.11
C ILE A 242 0.25 0.80 -0.89
N ASP A 243 1.43 0.59 -1.47
CA ASP A 243 1.82 -0.65 -2.18
C ASP A 243 2.09 -1.83 -1.21
N ILE A 244 1.55 -1.78 0.01
CA ILE A 244 1.74 -2.76 1.08
C ILE A 244 0.40 -3.41 1.35
N SER A 245 0.35 -4.74 1.30
CA SER A 245 -0.83 -5.52 1.66
C SER A 245 -0.97 -5.62 3.18
N PRO A 246 -2.20 -5.76 3.74
CA PRO A 246 -2.38 -5.73 5.19
C PRO A 246 -1.80 -6.95 5.94
N THR A 247 -1.37 -8.02 5.28
CA THR A 247 -0.71 -9.16 5.95
C THR A 247 0.69 -9.42 5.41
N PRO A 248 1.64 -9.91 6.24
CA PRO A 248 2.96 -10.32 5.77
C PRO A 248 2.89 -11.35 4.63
N LEU A 249 1.94 -12.30 4.74
CA LEU A 249 1.77 -13.37 3.75
C LEU A 249 1.36 -12.83 2.39
N MET A 250 0.43 -11.89 2.33
CA MET A 250 0.01 -11.31 1.06
C MET A 250 1.08 -10.44 0.42
N ASN A 251 1.89 -9.71 1.19
CA ASN A 251 3.08 -9.03 0.65
C ASN A 251 4.05 -10.03 -0.01
N ALA A 252 4.33 -11.15 0.65
CA ALA A 252 5.19 -12.20 0.11
C ALA A 252 4.62 -12.82 -1.19
N VAL A 253 3.30 -13.01 -1.26
CA VAL A 253 2.58 -13.48 -2.45
C VAL A 253 2.62 -12.47 -3.59
N TYR A 254 2.45 -11.17 -3.30
CA TYR A 254 2.51 -10.09 -4.28
C TYR A 254 3.90 -9.97 -4.91
N ASN A 255 4.93 -10.09 -4.09
CA ASN A 255 6.33 -10.08 -4.51
C ASN A 255 6.78 -11.41 -5.16
N GLY A 256 6.02 -12.49 -4.96
CA GLY A 256 6.35 -13.81 -5.48
C GLY A 256 7.50 -14.50 -4.73
N ASN A 257 7.75 -14.11 -3.47
CA ASN A 257 8.82 -14.69 -2.65
C ASN A 257 8.33 -15.96 -1.93
N THR A 258 8.61 -17.12 -2.52
CA THR A 258 8.23 -18.43 -1.97
C THR A 258 8.91 -18.78 -0.65
N ASN A 259 10.12 -18.25 -0.39
CA ASN A 259 10.83 -18.50 0.86
C ASN A 259 10.11 -17.82 2.03
N ILE A 260 9.73 -16.55 1.87
CA ILE A 260 8.97 -15.80 2.86
C ILE A 260 7.59 -16.44 3.07
N ILE A 261 6.91 -16.87 2.00
CA ILE A 261 5.64 -17.61 2.11
C ILE A 261 5.79 -18.84 3.00
N ASN A 262 6.78 -19.70 2.73
CA ASN A 262 7.00 -20.91 3.53
C ASN A 262 7.31 -20.56 4.99
N MET A 263 8.18 -19.57 5.26
CA MET A 263 8.50 -19.15 6.62
C MET A 263 7.27 -18.66 7.38
N LEU A 264 6.42 -17.86 6.76
CA LEU A 264 5.20 -17.35 7.38
C LEU A 264 4.19 -18.46 7.67
N LEU A 265 4.00 -19.38 6.72
CA LEU A 265 3.08 -20.52 6.86
C LEU A 265 3.57 -21.52 7.92
N GLU A 266 4.87 -21.80 7.98
CA GLU A 266 5.49 -22.60 9.06
C GLU A 266 5.29 -21.98 10.44
N ASN A 267 5.13 -20.65 10.52
CA ASN A 267 4.84 -19.90 11.74
C ASN A 267 3.34 -19.58 11.93
N GLY A 268 2.47 -20.27 11.19
CA GLY A 268 1.02 -20.25 11.43
C GLY A 268 0.27 -19.08 10.80
N ALA A 269 0.82 -18.41 9.79
CA ALA A 269 0.06 -17.47 8.97
C ALA A 269 -1.16 -18.16 8.33
N ASP A 270 -2.30 -17.47 8.32
CA ASP A 270 -3.54 -17.96 7.71
C ASP A 270 -3.42 -17.92 6.18
N ILE A 271 -3.26 -19.11 5.60
CA ILE A 271 -3.11 -19.32 4.16
C ILE A 271 -4.34 -18.91 3.34
N ASN A 272 -5.51 -18.77 3.97
CA ASN A 272 -6.76 -18.37 3.33
C ASN A 272 -7.19 -16.94 3.68
N TYR A 273 -6.36 -16.17 4.40
CA TYR A 273 -6.70 -14.80 4.76
C TYR A 273 -7.03 -13.98 3.51
N THR A 274 -8.14 -13.24 3.56
CA THR A 274 -8.67 -12.50 2.41
C THR A 274 -8.40 -11.01 2.59
N THR A 275 -7.72 -10.38 1.62
CA THR A 275 -7.44 -8.95 1.55
C THR A 275 -8.07 -8.37 0.30
N ASP A 276 -8.90 -7.32 0.38
CA ASP A 276 -9.55 -6.71 -0.79
C ASP A 276 -10.16 -7.75 -1.74
N GLU A 277 -10.89 -8.71 -1.16
CA GLU A 277 -11.56 -9.81 -1.89
C GLU A 277 -10.60 -10.79 -2.59
N MET A 278 -9.29 -10.75 -2.28
CA MET A 278 -8.26 -11.65 -2.81
C MET A 278 -7.70 -12.52 -1.69
N THR A 279 -7.73 -13.84 -1.88
CA THR A 279 -6.91 -14.77 -1.09
C THR A 279 -5.53 -14.94 -1.74
N PRO A 280 -4.51 -15.45 -1.03
CA PRO A 280 -3.22 -15.81 -1.62
C PRO A 280 -3.32 -16.60 -2.92
N LEU A 281 -4.17 -17.64 -2.92
CA LEU A 281 -4.34 -18.52 -4.07
C LEU A 281 -5.08 -17.84 -5.22
N ILE A 282 -6.11 -17.04 -4.91
CA ILE A 282 -6.84 -16.27 -5.92
C ILE A 282 -5.91 -15.27 -6.61
N TYR A 283 -5.10 -14.52 -5.86
CA TYR A 283 -4.16 -13.57 -6.45
C TYR A 283 -3.12 -14.27 -7.33
N ALA A 284 -2.56 -15.39 -6.86
CA ALA A 284 -1.60 -16.18 -7.63
C ALA A 284 -2.21 -16.70 -8.93
N ALA A 285 -3.47 -17.15 -8.89
CA ALA A 285 -4.23 -17.61 -10.05
C ALA A 285 -4.55 -16.47 -11.03
N TYR A 286 -4.95 -15.29 -10.52
CA TYR A 286 -5.17 -14.08 -11.32
C TYR A 286 -3.91 -13.64 -12.08
N LYS A 287 -2.75 -13.66 -11.43
CA LYS A 287 -1.46 -13.33 -12.05
C LYS A 287 -0.86 -14.47 -12.89
N GLY A 288 -1.41 -15.68 -12.81
CA GLY A 288 -0.87 -16.87 -13.46
C GLY A 288 0.47 -17.33 -12.87
N ASN A 289 0.76 -17.00 -11.61
CA ASN A 289 2.03 -17.33 -10.97
C ASN A 289 2.02 -18.77 -10.45
N THR A 290 2.37 -19.71 -11.33
CA THR A 290 2.36 -21.15 -11.06
C THR A 290 3.30 -21.58 -9.92
N ASN A 291 4.41 -20.88 -9.71
CA ASN A 291 5.34 -21.17 -8.62
C ASN A 291 4.68 -20.91 -7.26
N ILE A 292 3.95 -19.79 -7.14
CA ILE A 292 3.23 -19.45 -5.91
C ILE A 292 2.03 -20.38 -5.71
N ILE A 293 1.29 -20.71 -6.78
CA ILE A 293 0.20 -21.70 -6.71
C ILE A 293 0.73 -23.03 -6.14
N ASN A 294 1.81 -23.57 -6.71
CA ASN A 294 2.39 -24.82 -6.22
C ASN A 294 2.85 -24.70 -4.76
N THR A 295 3.50 -23.60 -4.39
CA THR A 295 3.95 -23.37 -3.00
C THR A 295 2.77 -23.36 -2.02
N LEU A 296 1.67 -22.67 -2.36
CA LEU A 296 0.47 -22.63 -1.51
C LEU A 296 -0.21 -24.00 -1.43
N LEU A 297 -0.29 -24.75 -2.53
CA LEU A 297 -0.82 -26.12 -2.56
C LEU A 297 0.02 -27.09 -1.72
N GLU A 298 1.35 -27.00 -1.79
CA GLU A 298 2.27 -27.78 -0.97
C GLU A 298 2.11 -27.51 0.54
N ASN A 299 1.70 -26.28 0.90
CA ASN A 299 1.37 -25.89 2.27
C ASN A 299 -0.10 -26.15 2.66
N GLY A 300 -0.88 -26.81 1.80
CA GLY A 300 -2.23 -27.26 2.14
C GLY A 300 -3.30 -26.16 2.11
N VAL A 301 -3.15 -25.16 1.24
CA VAL A 301 -4.22 -24.17 0.98
C VAL A 301 -5.51 -24.89 0.56
N ASP A 302 -6.66 -24.36 0.96
CA ASP A 302 -7.93 -24.86 0.44
C ASP A 302 -8.10 -24.35 -1.00
N ILE A 303 -7.91 -25.26 -1.96
CA ILE A 303 -8.00 -24.97 -3.39
C ILE A 303 -9.36 -24.43 -3.83
N ASN A 304 -10.40 -24.70 -3.04
CA ASN A 304 -11.78 -24.34 -3.31
C ASN A 304 -12.26 -23.14 -2.46
N TYR A 305 -11.37 -22.52 -1.67
CA TYR A 305 -11.72 -21.36 -0.88
C TYR A 305 -12.19 -20.22 -1.80
N THR A 306 -13.31 -19.61 -1.41
CA THR A 306 -13.94 -18.52 -2.16
C THR A 306 -13.73 -17.19 -1.45
N ASN A 307 -13.58 -16.12 -2.23
CA ASN A 307 -13.72 -14.77 -1.67
C ASN A 307 -15.19 -14.42 -1.38
N ASP A 308 -15.43 -13.18 -1.00
CA ASP A 308 -16.76 -12.66 -0.65
C ASP A 308 -17.78 -12.70 -1.81
N TYR A 309 -17.32 -12.82 -3.07
CA TYR A 309 -18.19 -13.00 -4.24
C TYR A 309 -18.43 -14.46 -4.60
N GLY A 310 -18.00 -15.42 -3.79
CA GLY A 310 -18.06 -16.83 -4.14
C GLY A 310 -17.05 -17.25 -5.22
N MET A 311 -16.11 -16.37 -5.59
CA MET A 311 -15.15 -16.64 -6.66
C MET A 311 -13.99 -17.50 -6.17
N THR A 312 -13.67 -18.55 -6.91
CA THR A 312 -12.51 -19.43 -6.66
C THR A 312 -11.28 -19.01 -7.47
N ALA A 313 -10.11 -19.52 -7.10
CA ALA A 313 -8.88 -19.37 -7.89
C ALA A 313 -9.03 -19.87 -9.34
N LEU A 314 -9.78 -20.96 -9.55
CA LEU A 314 -10.03 -21.50 -10.89
C LEU A 314 -10.86 -20.54 -11.75
N MET A 315 -11.86 -19.86 -11.17
CA MET A 315 -12.64 -18.84 -11.88
C MET A 315 -11.80 -17.64 -12.28
N TYR A 316 -10.91 -17.16 -11.40
CA TYR A 316 -9.97 -16.08 -11.76
C TYR A 316 -8.98 -16.52 -12.85
N ALA A 317 -8.37 -17.70 -12.74
CA ALA A 317 -7.52 -18.21 -13.81
C ALA A 317 -8.28 -18.31 -15.14
N ALA A 318 -9.56 -18.70 -15.09
CA ALA A 318 -10.41 -18.82 -16.25
C ALA A 318 -10.79 -17.48 -16.88
N SER A 319 -11.14 -16.47 -16.08
CA SER A 319 -11.45 -15.11 -16.55
C SER A 319 -10.25 -14.42 -17.19
N PHE A 320 -9.05 -14.58 -16.61
CA PHE A 320 -7.85 -13.85 -17.01
C PHE A 320 -6.91 -14.64 -17.94
N ASN A 321 -7.40 -15.74 -18.52
CA ASN A 321 -6.67 -16.56 -19.50
C ASN A 321 -5.35 -17.16 -18.97
N GLN A 322 -5.30 -17.52 -17.69
CA GLN A 322 -4.12 -18.06 -17.04
C GLN A 322 -4.09 -19.58 -17.19
N PHE A 323 -3.77 -20.05 -18.39
CA PHE A 323 -3.89 -21.47 -18.78
C PHE A 323 -3.13 -22.44 -17.87
N GLU A 324 -1.84 -22.19 -17.62
CA GLU A 324 -1.05 -23.09 -16.78
C GLU A 324 -1.51 -23.08 -15.32
N ALA A 325 -2.01 -21.94 -14.82
CA ALA A 325 -2.61 -21.87 -13.49
C ALA A 325 -3.89 -22.70 -13.40
N ALA A 326 -4.82 -22.54 -14.35
CA ALA A 326 -6.05 -23.33 -14.41
C ALA A 326 -5.76 -24.82 -14.51
N LYS A 327 -4.77 -25.21 -15.32
CA LYS A 327 -4.34 -26.60 -15.46
C LYS A 327 -3.80 -27.17 -14.15
N ILE A 328 -2.90 -26.47 -13.46
CA ILE A 328 -2.36 -26.91 -12.15
C ILE A 328 -3.48 -27.06 -11.12
N LEU A 329 -4.42 -26.10 -11.08
CA LEU A 329 -5.55 -26.15 -10.16
C LEU A 329 -6.43 -27.40 -10.43
N LEU A 330 -6.75 -27.68 -11.70
CA LEU A 330 -7.53 -28.86 -12.10
C LEU A 330 -6.77 -30.18 -11.82
N GLU A 331 -5.46 -30.23 -12.10
CA GLU A 331 -4.61 -31.40 -11.80
C GLU A 331 -4.55 -31.69 -10.29
N ASN A 332 -4.76 -30.67 -9.44
CA ASN A 332 -4.87 -30.78 -7.99
C ASN A 332 -6.32 -30.91 -7.48
N ASN A 333 -7.26 -31.26 -8.36
CA ASN A 333 -8.68 -31.54 -8.04
C ASN A 333 -9.46 -30.32 -7.54
N ALA A 334 -9.21 -29.12 -8.08
CA ALA A 334 -10.12 -27.99 -7.90
C ALA A 334 -11.54 -28.38 -8.35
N ASP A 335 -12.54 -28.04 -7.54
CA ASP A 335 -13.94 -28.35 -7.83
C ASP A 335 -14.47 -27.42 -8.94
N ILE A 336 -14.65 -28.00 -10.12
CA ILE A 336 -15.10 -27.31 -11.32
C ILE A 336 -16.57 -26.87 -11.26
N SER A 337 -17.33 -27.38 -10.29
CA SER A 337 -18.77 -27.15 -10.15
C SER A 337 -19.13 -26.00 -9.22
N ILE A 338 -18.16 -25.42 -8.51
CA ILE A 338 -18.40 -24.25 -7.66
C ILE A 338 -18.87 -23.09 -8.54
N THR A 339 -19.78 -22.29 -7.99
CA THR A 339 -20.33 -21.09 -8.62
C THR A 339 -20.11 -19.87 -7.74
N ASP A 340 -19.96 -18.71 -8.36
CA ASP A 340 -19.98 -17.43 -7.68
C ASP A 340 -21.40 -17.03 -7.23
N GLU A 341 -21.56 -15.83 -6.67
CA GLU A 341 -22.85 -15.30 -6.19
C GLU A 341 -23.93 -15.17 -7.28
N ASP A 342 -23.54 -15.02 -8.55
CA ASP A 342 -24.47 -14.98 -9.70
C ASP A 342 -24.78 -16.38 -10.25
N GLY A 343 -24.20 -17.42 -9.65
CA GLY A 343 -24.29 -18.80 -10.10
C GLY A 343 -23.36 -19.10 -11.29
N ASP A 344 -22.39 -18.23 -11.60
CA ASP A 344 -21.49 -18.44 -12.73
C ASP A 344 -20.37 -19.43 -12.40
N THR A 345 -20.09 -20.32 -13.34
CA THR A 345 -19.02 -21.33 -13.27
C THR A 345 -17.73 -20.81 -13.91
N ALA A 346 -16.60 -21.45 -13.65
CA ALA A 346 -15.33 -21.16 -14.35
C ALA A 346 -15.47 -21.26 -15.89
N LEU A 347 -16.32 -22.15 -16.40
CA LEU A 347 -16.57 -22.28 -17.84
C LEU A 347 -17.30 -21.05 -18.41
N MET A 348 -18.25 -20.48 -17.66
CA MET A 348 -18.96 -19.25 -18.06
C MET A 348 -18.01 -18.05 -18.10
N HIS A 349 -17.16 -17.92 -17.09
CA HIS A 349 -16.09 -16.91 -17.03
C HIS A 349 -15.11 -17.02 -18.21
N ALA A 350 -14.66 -18.23 -18.54
CA ALA A 350 -13.81 -18.47 -19.71
C ALA A 350 -14.52 -18.15 -21.04
N ALA A 351 -15.80 -18.52 -21.15
CA ALA A 351 -16.61 -18.32 -22.34
C ALA A 351 -16.92 -16.83 -22.62
N ASN A 352 -17.20 -16.06 -21.57
CA ASN A 352 -17.46 -14.62 -21.64
C ASN A 352 -16.23 -13.84 -22.17
N ASN A 353 -15.03 -14.30 -21.82
CA ASN A 353 -13.76 -13.72 -22.24
C ASN A 353 -13.16 -14.35 -23.52
N GLY A 354 -13.77 -15.42 -24.05
CA GLY A 354 -13.29 -16.13 -25.24
C GLY A 354 -11.98 -16.90 -25.02
N ASN A 355 -11.69 -17.34 -23.80
CA ASN A 355 -10.45 -18.02 -23.43
C ASN A 355 -10.47 -19.50 -23.86
N THR A 356 -10.32 -19.76 -25.15
CA THR A 356 -10.53 -21.07 -25.78
C THR A 356 -9.72 -22.22 -25.20
N ASN A 357 -8.45 -22.00 -24.84
CA ASN A 357 -7.62 -23.03 -24.22
C ASN A 357 -8.14 -23.42 -22.83
N ILE A 358 -8.63 -22.44 -22.06
CA ILE A 358 -9.28 -22.68 -20.77
C ILE A 358 -10.58 -23.46 -20.97
N ILE A 359 -11.41 -23.06 -21.95
CA ILE A 359 -12.67 -23.77 -22.26
C ILE A 359 -12.39 -25.25 -22.53
N ASN A 360 -11.40 -25.55 -23.37
CA ASN A 360 -11.03 -26.93 -23.67
C ASN A 360 -10.63 -27.71 -22.41
N VAL A 361 -9.71 -27.17 -21.59
CA VAL A 361 -9.24 -27.91 -20.39
C VAL A 361 -10.35 -28.06 -19.35
N LEU A 362 -11.27 -27.10 -19.20
CA LEU A 362 -12.43 -27.23 -18.33
C LEU A 362 -13.39 -28.33 -18.82
N LEU A 363 -13.68 -28.38 -20.12
CA LEU A 363 -14.54 -29.43 -20.71
C LEU A 363 -13.88 -30.82 -20.62
N GLU A 364 -12.58 -30.93 -20.85
CA GLU A 364 -11.81 -32.16 -20.67
C GLU A 364 -11.85 -32.68 -19.22
N ASN A 365 -11.97 -31.78 -18.25
CA ASN A 365 -12.12 -32.09 -16.83
C ASN A 365 -13.58 -32.20 -16.37
N GLY A 366 -14.54 -32.23 -17.31
CA GLY A 366 -15.93 -32.55 -17.02
C GLY A 366 -16.79 -31.38 -16.56
N ALA A 367 -16.44 -30.13 -16.89
CA ALA A 367 -17.34 -29.00 -16.72
C ALA A 367 -18.69 -29.25 -17.41
N ASP A 368 -19.79 -28.97 -16.72
CA ASP A 368 -21.12 -29.07 -17.31
C ASP A 368 -21.33 -27.93 -18.32
N ILE A 369 -21.22 -28.28 -19.60
CA ILE A 369 -21.37 -27.36 -20.74
C ILE A 369 -22.75 -26.68 -20.80
N ASN A 370 -23.76 -27.30 -20.21
CA ASN A 370 -25.16 -26.85 -20.23
C ASN A 370 -25.64 -26.34 -18.87
N TYR A 371 -24.73 -26.16 -17.89
CA TYR A 371 -25.08 -25.54 -16.62
C TYR A 371 -25.70 -24.17 -16.85
N THR A 372 -26.70 -23.84 -16.04
CA THR A 372 -27.38 -22.54 -16.07
C THR A 372 -27.19 -21.82 -14.74
N ASN A 373 -26.71 -20.58 -14.81
CA ASN A 373 -26.58 -19.72 -13.65
C ASN A 373 -27.94 -19.22 -13.13
N ASP A 374 -27.93 -18.32 -12.16
CA ASP A 374 -29.16 -17.78 -11.58
C ASP A 374 -29.98 -16.96 -12.58
N TYR A 375 -29.44 -16.54 -13.71
CA TYR A 375 -30.17 -15.85 -14.78
C TYR A 375 -30.64 -16.79 -15.91
N GLY A 376 -30.38 -18.09 -15.78
CA GLY A 376 -30.63 -19.07 -16.84
C GLY A 376 -29.60 -19.02 -17.97
N MET A 377 -28.49 -18.31 -17.77
CA MET A 377 -27.43 -18.15 -18.77
C MET A 377 -26.55 -19.39 -18.80
N THR A 378 -26.16 -19.83 -19.99
CA THR A 378 -25.14 -20.88 -20.21
C THR A 378 -23.81 -20.29 -20.65
N ALA A 379 -22.74 -21.08 -20.63
CA ALA A 379 -21.46 -20.68 -21.23
C ALA A 379 -21.59 -20.30 -22.71
N LEU A 380 -22.45 -21.00 -23.47
CA LEU A 380 -22.72 -20.67 -24.88
C LEU A 380 -23.39 -19.30 -25.03
N MET A 381 -24.30 -18.94 -24.12
CA MET A 381 -24.95 -17.64 -24.10
C MET A 381 -23.97 -16.51 -23.79
N TYR A 382 -23.10 -16.68 -22.79
CA TYR A 382 -22.01 -15.74 -22.53
C TYR A 382 -21.11 -15.56 -23.76
N ALA A 383 -20.74 -16.68 -24.40
CA ALA A 383 -19.93 -16.61 -25.60
C ALA A 383 -20.62 -15.91 -26.78
N ALA A 384 -21.95 -16.04 -26.90
CA ALA A 384 -22.73 -15.41 -27.96
C ALA A 384 -23.06 -13.93 -27.69
N ASN A 385 -23.07 -13.50 -26.42
CA ASN A 385 -23.48 -12.16 -25.98
C ASN A 385 -22.31 -11.20 -25.67
N SER A 386 -21.07 -11.69 -25.61
CA SER A 386 -19.90 -10.88 -25.21
C SER A 386 -19.72 -9.62 -26.08
N MET A 387 -19.40 -8.49 -25.45
CA MET A 387 -19.12 -7.22 -26.16
C MET A 387 -17.87 -7.32 -27.07
N TYR A 388 -17.03 -8.32 -26.84
CA TYR A 388 -15.85 -8.63 -27.64
C TYR A 388 -16.12 -9.69 -28.73
N ALA A 389 -17.39 -9.97 -29.04
CA ALA A 389 -17.77 -11.00 -29.99
C ALA A 389 -17.34 -10.75 -31.46
N ALA A 390 -16.76 -9.58 -31.73
CA ALA A 390 -16.01 -9.28 -32.96
C ALA A 390 -14.62 -9.97 -33.03
N SER A 391 -14.11 -10.50 -31.92
CA SER A 391 -12.78 -11.08 -31.84
C SER A 391 -12.79 -12.54 -32.31
N TYR A 392 -11.68 -12.96 -32.96
CA TYR A 392 -11.49 -14.36 -33.39
C TYR A 392 -11.70 -15.36 -32.24
N ASN A 393 -11.29 -14.98 -31.04
CA ASN A 393 -11.38 -15.79 -29.84
C ASN A 393 -12.83 -16.10 -29.45
N GLN A 394 -13.75 -15.15 -29.62
CA GLN A 394 -15.15 -15.40 -29.29
C GLN A 394 -15.84 -16.35 -30.27
N PHE A 395 -15.56 -16.18 -31.56
CA PHE A 395 -16.06 -17.10 -32.59
C PHE A 395 -15.59 -18.53 -32.31
N GLU A 396 -14.30 -18.69 -31.98
CA GLU A 396 -13.73 -19.99 -31.69
C GLU A 396 -14.27 -20.57 -30.38
N ALA A 397 -14.54 -19.75 -29.35
CA ALA A 397 -15.22 -20.20 -28.14
C ALA A 397 -16.62 -20.75 -28.41
N VAL A 398 -17.45 -20.04 -29.20
CA VAL A 398 -18.77 -20.54 -29.63
C VAL A 398 -18.61 -21.85 -30.41
N LYS A 399 -17.64 -21.91 -31.34
CA LYS A 399 -17.37 -23.10 -32.13
C LYS A 399 -16.98 -24.30 -31.27
N ILE A 400 -16.06 -24.14 -30.33
CA ILE A 400 -15.64 -25.20 -29.40
C ILE A 400 -16.83 -25.70 -28.58
N LEU A 401 -17.65 -24.80 -28.04
CA LEU A 401 -18.82 -25.18 -27.24
C LEU A 401 -19.84 -25.97 -28.08
N LEU A 402 -20.12 -25.53 -29.31
CA LEU A 402 -21.02 -26.24 -30.22
C LEU A 402 -20.46 -27.61 -30.67
N GLU A 403 -19.16 -27.69 -30.95
CA GLU A 403 -18.47 -28.94 -31.31
C GLU A 403 -18.48 -29.95 -30.14
N ASN A 404 -18.59 -29.46 -28.90
CA ASN A 404 -18.77 -30.27 -27.69
C ASN A 404 -20.24 -30.47 -27.28
N ASN A 405 -21.19 -30.21 -28.19
CA ASN A 405 -22.63 -30.43 -28.01
C ASN A 405 -23.30 -29.52 -26.96
N ALA A 406 -22.89 -28.26 -26.85
CA ALA A 406 -23.67 -27.26 -26.12
C ALA A 406 -25.09 -27.15 -26.69
N ASP A 407 -26.09 -27.16 -25.82
CA ASP A 407 -27.51 -27.09 -26.20
C ASP A 407 -27.89 -25.66 -26.59
N THR A 408 -28.21 -25.46 -27.87
CA THR A 408 -28.61 -24.16 -28.42
C THR A 408 -30.04 -23.76 -28.08
N SER A 409 -30.84 -24.69 -27.57
CA SER A 409 -32.27 -24.50 -27.27
C SER A 409 -32.55 -23.98 -25.86
N ILE A 410 -31.55 -24.02 -24.97
CA ILE A 410 -31.67 -23.46 -23.62
C ILE A 410 -31.99 -21.96 -23.73
N THR A 411 -32.85 -21.49 -22.85
CA THR A 411 -33.24 -20.08 -22.76
C THR A 411 -32.92 -19.50 -21.40
N ASP A 412 -32.50 -18.25 -21.37
CA ASP A 412 -32.38 -17.48 -20.13
C ASP A 412 -33.77 -17.20 -19.51
N LYS A 413 -33.79 -16.50 -18.37
CA LYS A 413 -35.03 -16.09 -17.69
C LYS A 413 -35.95 -15.18 -18.53
N ASP A 414 -35.42 -14.52 -19.56
CA ASP A 414 -36.18 -13.69 -20.50
C ASP A 414 -36.69 -14.48 -21.73
N GLY A 415 -36.38 -15.79 -21.80
CA GLY A 415 -36.75 -16.64 -22.92
C GLY A 415 -35.85 -16.50 -24.15
N ARG A 416 -34.64 -15.94 -23.99
CA ARG A 416 -33.67 -15.74 -25.09
C ARG A 416 -32.70 -16.92 -25.17
N THR A 417 -32.51 -17.44 -26.38
CA THR A 417 -31.45 -18.40 -26.70
C THR A 417 -30.11 -17.71 -26.95
N ALA A 418 -29.02 -18.48 -27.04
CA ALA A 418 -27.73 -17.97 -27.51
C ALA A 418 -27.84 -17.29 -28.89
N LEU A 419 -28.69 -17.80 -29.79
CA LEU A 419 -28.95 -17.19 -31.09
C LEU A 419 -29.66 -15.83 -30.97
N ASP A 420 -30.61 -15.70 -30.04
CA ASP A 420 -31.32 -14.44 -29.81
C ASP A 420 -30.36 -13.38 -29.25
N MET A 421 -29.45 -13.76 -28.36
CA MET A 421 -28.41 -12.88 -27.82
C MET A 421 -27.43 -12.42 -28.90
N ALA A 422 -26.97 -13.33 -29.77
CA ALA A 422 -26.12 -12.98 -30.91
C ALA A 422 -26.80 -12.03 -31.91
N LYS A 423 -28.14 -12.09 -32.03
CA LYS A 423 -28.97 -11.24 -32.91
C LYS A 423 -29.39 -9.90 -32.29
N SER A 424 -29.14 -9.70 -31.00
CA SER A 424 -29.54 -8.48 -30.27
C SER A 424 -28.93 -7.23 -30.92
N LYS A 425 -29.65 -6.10 -30.83
CA LYS A 425 -29.35 -4.89 -31.62
C LYS A 425 -27.96 -4.30 -31.36
N ASP A 426 -27.41 -4.52 -30.17
CA ASP A 426 -26.10 -4.01 -29.77
C ASP A 426 -24.94 -4.83 -30.39
N ASN A 427 -25.23 -6.04 -30.91
CA ASN A 427 -24.24 -6.99 -31.46
C ASN A 427 -24.24 -7.11 -33.01
N LYS A 428 -25.19 -6.49 -33.71
CA LYS A 428 -25.46 -6.73 -35.15
C LYS A 428 -24.30 -6.42 -36.11
N LYS A 429 -23.37 -5.55 -35.74
CA LYS A 429 -22.23 -5.19 -36.62
C LYS A 429 -21.10 -6.22 -36.56
N TYR A 430 -21.01 -6.99 -35.47
CA TYR A 430 -19.82 -7.76 -35.12
C TYR A 430 -20.04 -9.28 -35.05
N ASN A 431 -21.30 -9.74 -34.85
CA ASN A 431 -21.58 -11.15 -34.58
C ASN A 431 -22.14 -11.93 -35.79
N ASN A 432 -22.01 -11.41 -37.01
CA ASN A 432 -22.61 -12.06 -38.19
C ASN A 432 -22.13 -13.50 -38.40
N ASP A 433 -20.87 -13.81 -38.10
CA ASP A 433 -20.35 -15.16 -38.28
C ASP A 433 -20.75 -16.09 -37.13
N ILE A 434 -20.87 -15.57 -35.90
CA ILE A 434 -21.45 -16.31 -34.75
C ILE A 434 -22.93 -16.61 -35.00
N VAL A 435 -23.70 -15.66 -35.53
CA VAL A 435 -25.10 -15.88 -35.91
C VAL A 435 -25.22 -16.98 -36.96
N LYS A 436 -24.44 -16.91 -38.05
CA LYS A 436 -24.44 -17.97 -39.08
C LYS A 436 -24.01 -19.33 -38.50
N LEU A 437 -23.06 -19.32 -37.55
CA LEU A 437 -22.59 -20.53 -36.90
C LEU A 437 -23.71 -21.14 -36.06
N LEU A 438 -24.34 -20.38 -35.17
CA LEU A 438 -25.47 -20.83 -34.34
C LEU A 438 -26.68 -21.28 -35.20
N GLU A 439 -26.97 -20.59 -36.31
CA GLU A 439 -28.02 -21.00 -37.27
C GLU A 439 -27.74 -22.35 -37.95
N LYS A 440 -26.48 -22.79 -38.01
CA LYS A 440 -26.10 -24.10 -38.56
C LYS A 440 -26.34 -25.24 -37.55
N TYR A 441 -26.31 -24.93 -36.25
CA TYR A 441 -26.45 -25.91 -35.16
C TYR A 441 -27.87 -25.96 -34.55
N ASN A 442 -28.72 -24.98 -34.87
CA ASN A 442 -30.18 -25.06 -34.69
C ASN A 442 -30.85 -25.91 -35.78
#